data_AF-A0A0G3VWN9-F1
#
_entry.id   AF-A0A0G3VWN9-F1
#
_cell.length_a   1.000
_cell.length_b   1.000
_cell.length_c   1.000
_cell.angle_alpha   90.00
_cell.angle_beta   90.00
_cell.angle_gamma   90.00
#
_symmetry.space_group_name_H-M   'P 1'
#
loop_
_entity.id
_entity.type
_entity.pdbx_description
1 polymer ?
#
loop_
_entity_poly.entity_id
_entity_poly.type
_entity_poly.pdbx_seq_one_letter_code
_entity_poly.pdbx_strand_id
1 'polypeptide(L)'
;LQSVVQEGRALLIIADDITGEALPTLVLNKIRGTFNVVAVKAPGFGDRRKAQLEDIAVLTGGTVISDDLGMQLKDATIDQLGSANKVTITKDTTTIVDGSGNKEAIAERVDQIKKAIAETTSDFDKEKLQERLAKLAGGVAVVKVGAATETEL
;
A
#
# COMPACT_ATOMS: atom_id res chain seq x y z
N LEU A 1 1.56 12.26 -11.97
CA LEU A 1 0.13 12.47 -11.62
C LEU A 1 -0.78 12.63 -12.84
N GLN A 2 -0.39 13.41 -13.86
CA GLN A 2 -1.22 13.61 -15.07
C GLN A 2 -1.61 12.31 -15.78
N SER A 3 -0.68 11.36 -15.86
CA SER A 3 -0.93 10.07 -16.52
C SER A 3 -2.02 9.24 -15.82
N VAL A 4 -2.13 9.32 -14.48
CA VAL A 4 -3.18 8.61 -13.72
C VAL A 4 -4.55 9.27 -13.91
N VAL A 5 -4.59 10.60 -13.97
CA VAL A 5 -5.81 11.36 -14.25
C VAL A 5 -6.37 11.00 -15.64
N GLN A 6 -5.50 10.81 -16.63
CA GLN A 6 -5.90 10.41 -17.99
C GLN A 6 -6.54 9.01 -18.04
N GLU A 7 -6.11 8.09 -17.19
CA GLU A 7 -6.72 6.75 -17.09
C GLU A 7 -8.04 6.75 -16.30
N GLY A 8 -8.39 7.85 -15.63
CA GLY A 8 -9.62 7.95 -14.82
C GLY A 8 -9.62 7.05 -13.59
N ARG A 9 -8.47 6.50 -13.19
CA ARG A 9 -8.35 5.59 -12.05
C ARG A 9 -8.20 6.35 -10.73
N ALA A 10 -8.69 5.76 -9.64
CA ALA A 10 -8.45 6.27 -8.31
C ALA A 10 -7.00 6.00 -7.87
N LEU A 11 -6.38 6.94 -7.17
CA LEU A 11 -5.01 6.81 -6.67
C LEU A 11 -4.95 6.77 -5.14
N LEU A 12 -4.20 5.82 -4.59
CA LEU A 12 -3.77 5.83 -3.20
C LEU A 12 -2.29 6.23 -3.13
N ILE A 13 -1.99 7.25 -2.32
CA ILE A 13 -0.62 7.67 -2.01
C ILE A 13 -0.28 7.18 -0.59
N ILE A 14 0.80 6.40 -0.46
CA ILE A 14 1.35 5.99 0.83
C ILE A 14 2.76 6.55 0.92
N ALA A 15 2.99 7.50 1.83
CA ALA A 15 4.27 8.20 1.95
C ALA A 15 4.63 8.43 3.42
N ASP A 16 5.91 8.69 3.73
CA ASP A 16 6.35 9.02 5.09
C ASP A 16 5.54 10.19 5.67
N ASP A 17 5.49 11.29 4.93
CA ASP A 17 4.65 12.42 5.24
C ASP A 17 4.10 13.08 3.96
N ILE A 18 2.98 13.77 4.10
CA ILE A 18 2.32 14.53 3.04
C ILE A 18 2.06 15.93 3.60
N THR A 19 2.97 16.85 3.33
CA THR A 19 2.98 18.19 3.94
C THR A 19 3.01 19.31 2.90
N GLY A 20 2.92 20.55 3.37
CA GLY A 20 2.99 21.75 2.55
C GLY A 20 1.82 21.88 1.57
N GLU A 21 2.13 22.35 0.36
CA GLU A 21 1.13 22.62 -0.68
C GLU A 21 0.56 21.35 -1.34
N ALA A 22 1.19 20.18 -1.14
CA ALA A 22 0.73 18.93 -1.71
C ALA A 22 -0.66 18.54 -1.17
N LEU A 23 -0.86 18.59 0.15
CA LEU A 23 -2.11 18.15 0.78
C LEU A 23 -3.32 19.02 0.36
N PRO A 24 -3.28 20.37 0.44
CA PRO A 24 -4.38 21.22 -0.04
C PRO A 24 -4.69 20.99 -1.53
N THR A 25 -3.66 20.77 -2.35
CA THR A 25 -3.82 20.51 -3.79
C THR A 25 -4.56 19.19 -4.03
N LEU A 26 -4.21 18.12 -3.31
CA LEU A 26 -4.90 16.83 -3.41
C LEU A 26 -6.36 16.95 -2.95
N VAL A 27 -6.62 17.65 -1.84
CA VAL A 27 -7.96 17.88 -1.32
C VAL A 27 -8.82 18.65 -2.32
N LEU A 28 -8.30 19.75 -2.87
CA LEU A 28 -9.03 20.59 -3.82
C LEU A 28 -9.39 19.81 -5.10
N ASN A 29 -8.46 19.01 -5.63
CA ASN A 29 -8.71 18.21 -6.83
C ASN A 29 -9.71 17.07 -6.58
N LYS A 30 -9.72 16.49 -5.38
CA LYS A 30 -10.72 15.50 -4.97
C LYS A 30 -12.11 16.10 -4.90
N ILE A 31 -12.26 17.26 -4.24
CA ILE A 31 -13.55 17.95 -4.09
C ILE A 31 -14.12 18.35 -5.46
N ARG A 32 -13.25 18.77 -6.39
CA ARG A 32 -13.65 19.13 -7.76
C ARG A 32 -13.99 17.94 -8.66
N GLY A 33 -13.74 16.71 -8.21
CA GLY A 33 -13.95 15.49 -8.99
C GLY A 33 -12.94 15.29 -10.13
N THR A 34 -11.96 16.18 -10.27
CA THR A 34 -10.92 16.09 -11.31
C THR A 34 -9.96 14.92 -11.07
N PHE A 35 -9.73 14.58 -9.81
CA PHE A 35 -8.78 13.53 -9.43
C PHE A 35 -9.24 12.80 -8.16
N ASN A 36 -9.61 11.53 -8.28
CA ASN A 36 -9.99 10.73 -7.14
C ASN A 36 -8.75 10.18 -6.43
N VAL A 37 -8.31 10.86 -5.36
CA VAL A 37 -7.09 10.53 -4.64
C VAL A 37 -7.32 10.42 -3.13
N VAL A 38 -6.60 9.51 -2.50
CA VAL A 38 -6.46 9.44 -1.04
C VAL A 38 -4.99 9.33 -0.70
N ALA A 39 -4.56 9.99 0.37
CA ALA A 39 -3.19 9.96 0.82
C ALA A 39 -3.15 9.57 2.30
N VAL A 40 -2.30 8.61 2.65
CA VAL A 40 -2.13 8.09 4.01
C VAL A 40 -0.65 8.04 4.37
N LYS A 41 -0.35 8.15 5.67
CA LYS A 41 1.02 7.97 6.16
C LYS A 41 1.43 6.51 6.08
N ALA A 42 2.68 6.27 5.70
CA ALA A 42 3.28 4.94 5.69
C ALA A 42 3.36 4.38 7.12
N PRO A 43 3.11 3.08 7.31
CA PRO A 43 3.21 2.47 8.63
C PRO A 43 4.67 2.41 9.11
N GLY A 44 4.85 2.49 10.43
CA GLY A 44 6.17 2.38 11.05
C GLY A 44 7.07 3.62 10.84
N PHE A 45 8.33 3.47 11.23
CA PHE A 45 9.37 4.50 11.18
C PHE A 45 10.73 3.90 10.79
N GLY A 46 11.62 4.72 10.25
CA GLY A 46 12.99 4.31 9.87
C GLY A 46 13.01 3.11 8.92
N ASP A 47 13.91 2.16 9.16
CA ASP A 47 14.07 0.97 8.33
C ASP A 47 12.85 0.06 8.31
N ARG A 48 12.08 0.05 9.41
CA ARG A 48 10.82 -0.72 9.47
C ARG A 48 9.79 -0.19 8.48
N ARG A 49 9.73 1.12 8.30
CA ARG A 49 8.84 1.74 7.30
C ARG A 49 9.23 1.34 5.90
N LYS A 50 10.52 1.40 5.57
CA LYS A 50 11.02 0.97 4.25
C LYS A 50 10.66 -0.49 3.98
N ALA A 51 10.89 -1.36 4.97
CA ALA A 51 10.55 -2.77 4.85
C ALA A 51 9.04 -3.03 4.70
N GLN A 52 8.19 -2.26 5.39
CA GLN A 52 6.73 -2.37 5.27
C GLN A 52 6.19 -1.78 3.95
N LEU A 53 6.79 -0.70 3.44
CA LEU A 53 6.47 -0.18 2.12
C LEU A 53 6.81 -1.19 1.03
N GLU A 54 7.95 -1.86 1.16
CA GLU A 54 8.34 -2.94 0.26
C GLU A 54 7.35 -4.11 0.31
N ASP A 55 6.84 -4.47 1.50
CA ASP A 55 5.80 -5.51 1.62
C ASP A 55 4.53 -5.12 0.87
N ILE A 56 4.11 -3.85 0.97
CA ILE A 56 2.95 -3.33 0.24
C ILE A 56 3.22 -3.30 -1.27
N ALA A 57 4.43 -2.92 -1.69
CA ALA A 57 4.84 -2.89 -3.08
C ALA A 57 4.78 -4.29 -3.70
N VAL A 58 5.38 -5.30 -3.05
CA VAL A 58 5.32 -6.70 -3.48
C VAL A 58 3.88 -7.22 -3.52
N LEU A 59 3.05 -6.90 -2.52
CA LEU A 59 1.64 -7.32 -2.47
C LEU A 59 0.81 -6.73 -3.63
N THR A 60 1.10 -5.49 -4.02
CA THR A 60 0.36 -4.76 -5.06
C THR A 60 1.02 -4.83 -6.44
N GLY A 61 2.23 -5.40 -6.55
CA GLY A 61 3.02 -5.41 -7.79
C GLY A 61 3.63 -4.05 -8.14
N GLY A 62 3.71 -3.12 -7.20
CA GLY A 62 4.33 -1.81 -7.39
C GLY A 62 5.82 -1.80 -7.05
N THR A 63 6.45 -0.64 -7.22
CA THR A 63 7.84 -0.37 -6.81
C THR A 63 7.86 0.80 -5.82
N VAL A 64 8.59 0.66 -4.71
CA VAL A 64 8.77 1.77 -3.75
C VAL A 64 9.70 2.81 -4.38
N ILE A 65 9.18 4.02 -4.59
CA ILE A 65 10.01 5.16 -5.03
C ILE A 65 10.75 5.72 -3.82
N SER A 66 12.08 5.65 -3.85
CA SER A 66 12.95 6.11 -2.77
C SER A 66 14.17 6.83 -3.33
N ASP A 67 14.48 7.99 -2.74
CA ASP A 67 15.68 8.78 -3.07
C ASP A 67 16.97 7.99 -2.77
N ASP A 68 16.96 7.09 -1.78
CA ASP A 68 18.11 6.25 -1.41
C ASP A 68 18.53 5.31 -2.55
N LEU A 69 17.57 4.94 -3.41
CA LEU A 69 17.78 4.10 -4.60
C LEU A 69 17.97 4.94 -5.86
N GLY A 70 18.13 6.25 -5.72
CA GLY A 70 18.30 7.19 -6.84
C GLY A 70 17.02 7.42 -7.67
N MET A 71 15.86 6.97 -7.19
CA MET A 71 14.59 7.15 -7.88
C MET A 71 13.97 8.50 -7.51
N GLN A 72 13.39 9.20 -8.48
CA GLN A 72 12.69 10.46 -8.24
C GLN A 72 11.23 10.35 -8.64
N LEU A 73 10.34 10.94 -7.84
CA LEU A 73 8.89 10.91 -8.09
C LEU A 73 8.49 11.52 -9.45
N LYS A 74 9.27 12.48 -9.95
CA LYS A 74 9.02 13.12 -11.25
C LYS A 74 9.24 12.17 -12.44
N ASP A 75 10.09 11.16 -12.25
CA ASP A 75 10.46 10.18 -13.26
C ASP A 75 9.65 8.87 -13.11
N ALA A 76 8.77 8.82 -12.11
CA ALA A 76 7.95 7.65 -11.83
C ALA A 76 6.91 7.40 -12.94
N THR A 77 6.82 6.15 -13.38
CA THR A 77 5.93 5.70 -14.45
C THR A 77 4.71 4.97 -13.88
N ILE A 78 3.65 4.81 -14.69
CA ILE A 78 2.44 4.06 -14.28
C ILE A 78 2.78 2.60 -13.97
N ASP A 79 3.74 2.01 -14.69
CA ASP A 79 4.17 0.62 -14.49
C ASP A 79 4.82 0.37 -13.12
N GLN A 80 5.28 1.42 -12.44
CA GLN A 80 5.80 1.34 -11.08
C GLN A 80 4.71 1.45 -10.01
N LEU A 81 3.49 1.84 -10.38
CA LEU A 81 2.37 1.91 -9.44
C LEU A 81 1.79 0.51 -9.22
N GLY A 82 1.61 0.15 -7.94
CA GLY A 82 0.89 -1.05 -7.58
C GLY A 82 -0.61 -0.91 -7.84
N SER A 83 -1.31 -2.05 -7.96
CA SER A 83 -2.76 -2.08 -8.11
C SER A 83 -3.43 -3.06 -7.15
N ALA A 84 -4.69 -2.81 -6.84
CA ALA A 84 -5.51 -3.65 -5.97
C ALA A 84 -6.98 -3.52 -6.36
N ASN A 85 -7.77 -4.56 -6.08
CA ASN A 85 -9.20 -4.59 -6.38
C ASN A 85 -9.98 -3.56 -5.56
N LYS A 86 -9.70 -3.47 -4.26
CA LYS A 86 -10.36 -2.52 -3.36
C LYS A 86 -9.42 -2.04 -2.27
N VAL A 87 -9.47 -0.75 -2.00
CA VAL A 87 -8.83 -0.15 -0.82
C VAL A 87 -9.89 0.57 0.01
N THR A 88 -9.96 0.21 1.30
CA THR A 88 -10.83 0.88 2.28
C THR A 88 -9.96 1.64 3.27
N ILE A 89 -10.26 2.92 3.47
CA ILE A 89 -9.50 3.80 4.37
C ILE A 89 -10.47 4.41 5.37
N THR A 90 -10.16 4.25 6.64
CA THR A 90 -10.87 4.89 7.75
C THR A 90 -9.94 5.92 8.42
N LYS A 91 -10.40 6.54 9.51
CA LYS A 91 -9.56 7.43 10.31
C LYS A 91 -8.28 6.73 10.80
N ASP A 92 -8.39 5.46 11.17
CA ASP A 92 -7.35 4.75 11.92
C ASP A 92 -6.73 3.58 11.13
N THR A 93 -7.37 3.14 10.04
CA THR A 93 -6.95 1.93 9.30
C THR A 93 -6.97 2.11 7.79
N THR A 94 -6.05 1.42 7.10
CA THR A 94 -6.04 1.25 5.65
C THR A 94 -5.99 -0.24 5.33
N THR A 95 -6.94 -0.72 4.53
CA THR A 95 -7.06 -2.12 4.15
C THR A 95 -6.99 -2.23 2.63
N ILE A 96 -6.04 -3.02 2.15
CA ILE A 96 -5.83 -3.31 0.72
C ILE A 96 -6.31 -4.74 0.47
N VAL A 97 -7.22 -4.92 -0.48
CA VAL A 97 -7.87 -6.20 -0.80
C VAL A 97 -7.53 -6.60 -2.23
N ASP A 98 -7.15 -7.86 -2.42
CA ASP A 98 -6.69 -8.45 -3.68
C ASP A 98 -5.68 -7.56 -4.42
N GLY A 99 -4.47 -7.43 -3.87
CA GLY A 99 -3.35 -6.78 -4.56
C GLY A 99 -2.92 -7.59 -5.79
N SER A 100 -2.47 -6.90 -6.84
CA SER A 100 -2.06 -7.52 -8.11
C SER A 100 -0.61 -8.01 -8.13
N GLY A 101 0.00 -8.25 -6.98
CA GLY A 101 1.37 -8.74 -6.87
C GLY A 101 1.54 -10.15 -7.43
N ASN A 102 2.74 -10.45 -7.96
CA ASN A 102 3.09 -11.80 -8.37
C ASN A 102 3.15 -12.72 -7.12
N LYS A 103 2.44 -13.86 -7.17
CA LYS A 103 2.42 -14.86 -6.10
C LYS A 103 3.81 -15.39 -5.75
N GLU A 104 4.69 -15.53 -6.73
CA GLU A 104 6.08 -15.97 -6.51
C GLU A 104 6.85 -14.93 -5.71
N ALA A 105 6.77 -13.65 -6.09
CA ALA A 105 7.42 -12.55 -5.37
C ALA A 105 6.87 -12.43 -3.92
N ILE A 106 5.57 -12.61 -3.73
CA ILE A 106 4.94 -12.61 -2.40
C ILE A 106 5.47 -13.80 -1.56
N ALA A 107 5.54 -15.00 -2.14
CA ALA A 107 6.06 -16.19 -1.46
C ALA A 107 7.54 -16.02 -1.07
N GLU A 108 8.35 -15.49 -1.98
CA GLU A 108 9.75 -15.20 -1.74
C GLU A 108 9.93 -14.18 -0.61
N ARG A 109 9.11 -13.12 -0.62
CA ARG A 109 9.09 -12.11 0.44
C ARG A 109 8.68 -12.70 1.80
N VAL A 110 7.68 -13.56 1.82
CA VAL A 110 7.25 -14.30 3.01
C VAL A 110 8.39 -15.15 3.58
N ASP A 111 9.14 -15.84 2.71
CA ASP A 111 10.25 -16.69 3.14
C ASP A 111 11.46 -15.88 3.63
N GLN A 112 11.74 -14.71 3.03
CA GLN A 112 12.73 -13.76 3.56
C GLN A 112 12.40 -13.35 5.00
N ILE A 113 11.12 -13.02 5.29
CA ILE A 113 10.70 -12.63 6.63
C ILE A 113 10.80 -13.81 7.61
N LYS A 114 10.44 -15.03 7.20
CA LYS A 114 10.62 -16.24 8.05
C LYS A 114 12.08 -16.48 8.42
N LYS A 115 13.01 -16.30 7.48
CA LYS A 115 14.45 -16.41 7.76
C LYS A 115 14.91 -15.36 8.76
N ALA A 116 14.51 -14.10 8.56
CA ALA A 116 14.82 -13.02 9.50
C ALA A 116 14.29 -13.28 10.93
N ILE A 117 13.12 -13.92 11.06
CA ILE A 117 12.55 -14.35 12.36
C ILE A 117 13.42 -15.41 13.05
N ALA A 118 14.05 -16.31 12.27
CA ALA A 118 14.90 -17.37 12.80
C ALA A 118 16.29 -16.85 13.21
N GLU A 119 16.79 -15.82 12.54
CA GLU A 119 18.11 -15.23 12.78
C GLU A 119 18.11 -14.20 13.92
N THR A 120 16.98 -13.53 14.18
CA THR A 120 16.91 -12.54 15.26
C THR A 120 16.89 -13.18 16.64
N THR A 121 17.69 -12.62 17.54
CA THR A 121 17.72 -12.98 18.97
C THR A 121 16.88 -12.04 19.84
N SER A 122 16.27 -11.01 19.25
CA SER A 122 15.46 -10.00 19.93
C SER A 122 13.98 -10.40 19.87
N ASP A 123 13.37 -10.64 21.02
CA ASP A 123 11.94 -11.00 21.10
C ASP A 123 11.04 -9.88 20.54
N PHE A 124 11.43 -8.62 20.74
CA PHE A 124 10.73 -7.46 20.17
C PHE A 124 10.74 -7.49 18.64
N ASP A 125 11.90 -7.72 18.02
CA ASP A 125 12.00 -7.78 16.56
C ASP A 125 11.27 -9.00 16.00
N LYS A 126 11.31 -10.11 16.73
CA LYS A 126 10.57 -11.34 16.40
C LYS A 126 9.07 -11.08 16.33
N GLU A 127 8.50 -10.42 17.33
CA GLU A 127 7.08 -10.04 17.36
C GLU A 127 6.74 -9.15 16.15
N LYS A 128 7.58 -8.16 15.85
CA LYS A 128 7.32 -7.22 14.73
C LYS A 128 7.48 -7.83 13.36
N LEU A 129 8.37 -8.80 13.20
CA LEU A 129 8.48 -9.58 11.96
C LEU A 129 7.29 -10.55 11.81
N GLN A 130 6.81 -11.15 12.91
CA GLN A 130 5.60 -11.98 12.89
C GLN A 130 4.35 -11.19 12.50
N GLU A 131 4.19 -9.95 12.98
CA GLU A 131 3.10 -9.08 12.53
C GLU A 131 3.12 -8.84 11.00
N ARG A 132 4.31 -8.62 10.43
CA ARG A 132 4.48 -8.42 8.98
C ARG A 132 4.18 -9.70 8.21
N LEU A 133 4.71 -10.82 8.67
CA LEU A 133 4.47 -12.14 8.09
C LEU A 133 2.97 -12.46 8.08
N ALA A 134 2.27 -12.23 9.19
CA ALA A 134 0.85 -12.48 9.32
C ALA A 134 0.03 -11.65 8.32
N LYS A 135 0.39 -10.38 8.11
CA LYS A 135 -0.28 -9.50 7.14
C LYS A 135 -0.08 -9.96 5.69
N LEU A 136 1.12 -10.42 5.33
CA LEU A 136 1.40 -10.90 3.97
C LEU A 136 0.83 -12.29 3.70
N ALA A 137 0.98 -13.23 4.64
CA ALA A 137 0.57 -14.62 4.46
C ALA A 137 -0.92 -14.87 4.76
N GLY A 138 -1.52 -14.07 5.66
CA GLY A 138 -2.90 -14.26 6.10
C GLY A 138 -3.95 -13.80 5.09
N GLY A 139 -3.60 -12.85 4.22
CA GLY A 139 -4.53 -12.29 3.22
C GLY A 139 -5.74 -11.58 3.85
N VAL A 140 -6.78 -11.38 3.04
CA VAL A 140 -8.04 -10.74 3.47
C VAL A 140 -9.22 -11.63 3.11
N ALA A 141 -10.03 -12.00 4.10
CA ALA A 141 -11.30 -12.68 3.86
C ALA A 141 -12.37 -11.67 3.45
N VAL A 142 -13.06 -11.95 2.33
CA VAL A 142 -14.13 -11.09 1.82
C VAL A 142 -15.46 -11.82 1.92
N VAL A 143 -16.40 -11.25 2.67
CA VAL A 143 -17.78 -11.73 2.74
C VAL A 143 -18.65 -10.82 1.86
N LYS A 144 -19.27 -11.40 0.82
CA LYS A 144 -20.19 -10.68 -0.06
C LYS A 144 -21.62 -11.03 0.34
N VAL A 145 -22.34 -10.04 0.86
CA VAL A 145 -23.76 -10.18 1.21
C VAL A 145 -24.58 -9.88 -0.05
N GLY A 146 -25.52 -10.76 -0.39
CA GLY A 146 -26.47 -10.57 -1.48
C GLY A 146 -27.83 -10.13 -0.95
N ALA A 147 -28.49 -9.24 -1.68
CA ALA A 147 -29.86 -8.80 -1.40
C ALA A 147 -30.69 -8.75 -2.69
N ALA A 148 -32.02 -8.73 -2.57
CA ALA A 148 -32.93 -8.70 -3.72
C ALA A 148 -33.02 -7.29 -4.34
N THR A 149 -32.76 -6.24 -3.55
CA THR A 149 -32.75 -4.84 -3.99
C THR A 149 -31.54 -4.08 -3.43
N GLU A 150 -31.15 -2.96 -4.06
CA GLU A 150 -30.04 -2.12 -3.56
C GLU A 150 -30.32 -1.51 -2.18
N THR A 151 -31.58 -1.33 -1.82
CA THR A 151 -31.98 -0.75 -0.53
C THR A 151 -31.82 -1.74 0.63
N GLU A 152 -31.78 -3.03 0.33
CA GLU A 152 -31.62 -4.14 1.28
C GLU A 152 -30.16 -4.61 1.41
N LEU A 153 -29.25 -4.01 0.64
CA LEU A 153 -27.82 -4.37 0.50
C LEU A 153 -26.93 -3.44 1.33
#